data_AF-A0A2E3XNF1-F1
#
_entry.id   AF-A0A2E3XNF1-F1
#
_cell.length_a   1.000
_cell.length_b   1.000
_cell.length_c   1.000
_cell.angle_alpha   90.00
_cell.angle_beta   90.00
_cell.angle_gamma   90.00
#
_symmetry.space_group_name_H-M   'P 1'
#
loop_
_entity.id
_entity.type
_entity.pdbx_description
1 polymer ?
#
loop_
_entity_poly.entity_id
_entity_poly.type
_entity_poly.pdbx_seq_one_letter_code
_entity_poly.pdbx_strand_id
1 'polypeptide(L)'
;MSFFNSSFEKTMSKGLTTVQPVEVEYVLIPAMLILIISFLFYPAQYFKYILIGAILLPLSQKPAQAQLDKMKEGKNLTKEQLKKEKEEIELLNKLMTKHKKGLVSKKEKMKMAELLTKNENDEMANMIYSENKNVLSPKDRSNYAYSLIKEKKAAEAIQILSELQLESETNSKIDDELKKIIRQNMLLALKKDKQQKEEKKKEEEEKKKQEQQKNKKGGS
;
A
#
# COMPACT_ATOMS: atom_id res chain seq x y z
N MET A 1 39.82 -16.86 -24.40
CA MET A 1 38.34 -16.90 -24.44
C MET A 1 37.77 -17.35 -23.08
N SER A 2 37.97 -16.57 -22.02
CA SER A 2 37.55 -17.02 -20.65
C SER A 2 36.80 -15.96 -19.85
N PHE A 3 36.32 -14.89 -20.49
CA PHE A 3 35.61 -13.79 -19.83
C PHE A 3 34.09 -14.04 -19.69
N PHE A 4 33.52 -14.91 -20.53
CA PHE A 4 32.08 -15.22 -20.51
C PHE A 4 31.68 -16.27 -19.45
N ASN A 5 32.58 -17.17 -19.04
CA ASN A 5 32.23 -18.22 -18.06
C ASN A 5 32.12 -17.69 -16.63
N SER A 6 32.94 -16.70 -16.23
CA SER A 6 32.95 -16.21 -14.85
C SER A 6 31.76 -15.31 -14.50
N SER A 7 31.16 -14.66 -15.51
CA SER A 7 29.96 -13.85 -15.30
C SER A 7 28.70 -14.72 -15.23
N PHE A 8 28.67 -15.88 -15.89
CA PHE A 8 27.53 -16.79 -15.88
C PHE A 8 27.42 -17.60 -14.59
N GLU A 9 28.55 -18.02 -14.00
CA GLU A 9 28.58 -18.69 -12.70
C GLU A 9 28.17 -17.76 -11.54
N LYS A 10 28.45 -16.45 -11.65
CA LYS A 10 28.05 -15.47 -10.63
C LYS A 10 26.53 -15.16 -10.62
N THR A 11 25.83 -15.36 -11.74
CA THR A 11 24.36 -15.23 -11.81
C THR A 11 23.64 -16.51 -11.41
N MET A 12 24.24 -17.69 -11.58
CA MET A 12 23.66 -18.98 -11.15
C MET A 12 23.87 -19.29 -9.66
N SER A 13 24.96 -18.79 -9.05
CA SER A 13 25.28 -19.05 -7.62
C SER A 13 24.51 -18.18 -6.64
N LYS A 14 23.83 -17.13 -7.10
CA LYS A 14 22.89 -16.33 -6.30
C LYS A 14 21.46 -16.86 -6.47
N GLY A 15 21.17 -17.99 -5.81
CA GLY A 15 19.85 -18.40 -5.34
C GLY A 15 18.66 -18.21 -6.29
N LEU A 16 18.23 -19.33 -6.90
CA LEU A 16 16.91 -19.55 -7.50
C LEU A 16 16.37 -18.39 -8.36
N THR A 17 16.78 -18.34 -9.63
CA THR A 17 15.84 -17.91 -10.67
C THR A 17 14.70 -18.92 -10.71
N THR A 18 13.66 -18.64 -9.92
CA THR A 18 12.39 -19.35 -10.03
C THR A 18 11.79 -18.87 -11.34
N VAL A 19 12.02 -19.58 -12.44
CA VAL A 19 11.26 -19.39 -13.67
C VAL A 19 9.82 -19.75 -13.32
N GLN A 20 9.02 -18.74 -12.96
CA GLN A 20 7.59 -18.94 -12.82
C GLN A 20 7.08 -19.31 -14.22
N PRO A 21 6.44 -20.47 -14.40
CA PRO A 21 5.71 -20.71 -15.63
C PRO A 21 4.61 -19.64 -15.65
N VAL A 22 4.74 -18.69 -16.57
CA VAL A 22 3.63 -17.80 -16.87
C VAL A 22 2.55 -18.74 -17.39
N GLU A 23 1.40 -18.79 -16.71
CA GLU A 23 0.24 -19.53 -17.20
C GLU A 23 -0.15 -18.90 -18.55
N VAL A 24 0.44 -19.44 -19.62
CA VAL A 24 0.35 -18.90 -20.98
C VAL A 24 -1.12 -18.79 -21.39
N GLU A 25 -1.97 -19.65 -20.81
CA GLU A 25 -3.41 -19.69 -20.99
C GLU A 25 -4.09 -18.33 -20.77
N TYR A 26 -3.72 -17.58 -19.72
CA TYR A 26 -4.34 -16.28 -19.42
C TYR A 26 -3.95 -15.17 -20.40
N VAL A 27 -2.79 -15.29 -21.06
CA VAL A 27 -2.33 -14.34 -22.10
C VAL A 27 -2.80 -14.79 -23.49
N LEU A 28 -2.92 -16.09 -23.70
CA LEU A 28 -3.30 -16.69 -24.97
C LEU A 28 -4.76 -16.42 -25.32
N ILE A 29 -5.67 -16.48 -24.34
CA ILE A 29 -7.10 -16.23 -24.54
C ILE A 29 -7.37 -14.81 -25.08
N PRO A 30 -6.89 -13.72 -24.45
CA PRO A 30 -7.10 -12.38 -24.99
C PRO A 30 -6.37 -12.16 -26.33
N ALA A 31 -5.20 -12.77 -26.53
CA ALA A 31 -4.50 -12.69 -27.82
C ALA A 31 -5.29 -13.37 -28.95
N MET A 32 -5.88 -14.54 -28.70
CA MET A 32 -6.76 -15.24 -29.65
C MET A 32 -8.02 -14.44 -29.94
N LEU A 33 -8.65 -13.83 -28.93
CA LEU A 33 -9.82 -12.97 -29.13
C LEU A 33 -9.49 -11.76 -30.02
N ILE A 34 -8.35 -11.10 -29.80
CA ILE A 34 -7.88 -10.00 -30.65
C ILE A 34 -7.66 -10.49 -32.09
N LEU A 35 -7.08 -11.68 -32.27
CA LEU A 35 -6.82 -12.24 -33.60
C LEU A 35 -8.13 -12.60 -34.33
N ILE A 36 -9.12 -13.17 -33.64
CA ILE A 36 -10.44 -13.48 -34.20
C ILE A 36 -11.17 -12.20 -34.60
N ILE A 37 -11.17 -11.18 -33.72
CA ILE A 37 -11.75 -9.86 -34.02
C ILE A 37 -11.01 -9.23 -35.22
N SER A 38 -9.68 -9.32 -35.25
CA SER A 38 -8.85 -8.86 -36.36
C SER A 38 -9.24 -9.52 -37.69
N PHE A 39 -9.53 -10.82 -37.68
CA PHE A 39 -9.95 -11.54 -38.87
C PHE A 39 -11.37 -11.18 -39.31
N LEU A 40 -12.29 -10.97 -38.36
CA LEU A 40 -13.66 -10.54 -38.65
C LEU A 40 -13.73 -9.15 -39.28
N PHE A 41 -12.79 -8.25 -38.94
CA PHE A 41 -12.70 -6.89 -39.47
C PHE A 41 -11.65 -6.72 -40.60
N TYR A 42 -11.08 -7.82 -41.12
CA TYR A 42 -10.04 -7.82 -42.14
C TYR A 42 -10.36 -7.05 -43.44
N PRO A 43 -11.63 -6.90 -43.91
CA PRO A 43 -11.89 -6.09 -45.10
C PRO A 43 -12.06 -4.58 -44.81
N ALA A 44 -12.01 -4.12 -43.56
CA ALA A 44 -12.26 -2.71 -43.22
C ALA A 44 -10.96 -1.88 -43.15
N GLN A 45 -10.89 -0.81 -43.95
CA GLN A 45 -9.78 0.16 -44.04
C GLN A 45 -9.35 0.81 -42.69
N TYR A 46 -10.14 0.62 -41.63
CA TYR A 46 -9.93 1.17 -40.29
C TYR A 46 -9.02 0.32 -39.38
N PHE A 47 -8.57 -0.85 -39.85
CA PHE A 47 -7.77 -1.81 -39.06
C PHE A 47 -6.47 -1.20 -38.48
N LYS A 48 -5.80 -0.31 -39.22
CA LYS A 48 -4.56 0.34 -38.75
C LYS A 48 -4.77 1.19 -37.49
N TYR A 49 -5.94 1.82 -37.35
CA TYR A 49 -6.21 2.71 -36.22
C TYR A 49 -6.63 1.94 -34.96
N ILE A 50 -7.35 0.82 -35.12
CA ILE A 50 -7.74 -0.05 -34.00
C ILE A 50 -6.49 -0.69 -33.36
N LEU A 51 -5.53 -1.12 -34.19
CA LEU A 51 -4.31 -1.76 -33.70
C LEU A 51 -3.39 -0.77 -32.97
N ILE A 52 -3.30 0.48 -33.43
CA ILE A 52 -2.57 1.56 -32.75
C ILE A 52 -3.28 1.96 -31.44
N GLY A 53 -4.62 2.02 -31.43
CA GLY A 53 -5.41 2.31 -30.23
C GLY A 53 -5.30 1.23 -29.14
N ALA A 54 -5.20 -0.04 -29.55
CA ALA A 54 -5.00 -1.17 -28.62
C ALA A 54 -3.60 -1.17 -27.98
N ILE A 55 -2.57 -0.73 -28.71
CA ILE A 55 -1.20 -0.57 -28.17
C ILE A 55 -1.08 0.66 -27.25
N LEU A 56 -1.87 1.71 -27.50
CA LEU A 56 -1.89 2.95 -26.71
C LEU A 56 -2.85 2.93 -25.50
N LEU A 57 -3.53 1.82 -25.22
CA LEU A 57 -4.27 1.62 -23.98
C LEU A 57 -3.39 0.87 -22.96
N PRO A 58 -2.51 1.55 -22.20
CA PRO A 58 -1.93 0.91 -21.03
C PRO A 58 -3.05 0.69 -20.01
N LEU A 59 -3.40 -0.59 -19.82
CA LEU A 59 -3.60 -1.24 -18.52
C LEU A 59 -3.92 -0.26 -17.35
N SER A 60 -5.14 0.30 -17.34
CA SER A 60 -5.76 0.84 -16.12
C SER A 60 -6.58 -0.23 -15.39
N GLN A 61 -6.32 -1.51 -15.66
CA GLN A 61 -6.68 -2.55 -14.73
C GLN A 61 -5.63 -2.53 -13.62
N LYS A 62 -5.90 -1.78 -12.55
CA LYS A 62 -5.31 -2.13 -11.26
C LYS A 62 -5.76 -3.57 -10.97
N PRO A 63 -4.88 -4.57 -10.93
CA PRO A 63 -5.30 -5.87 -10.44
C PRO A 63 -5.56 -5.71 -8.94
N ALA A 64 -6.82 -5.60 -8.55
CA ALA A 64 -7.24 -5.63 -7.15
C ALA A 64 -6.79 -6.92 -6.44
N GLN A 65 -6.28 -7.92 -7.17
CA GLN A 65 -5.71 -9.17 -6.66
C GLN A 65 -4.17 -9.24 -6.65
N ALA A 66 -3.42 -8.46 -7.43
CA ALA A 66 -1.94 -8.61 -7.44
C ALA A 66 -1.23 -7.85 -6.30
N GLN A 67 -1.95 -7.08 -5.48
CA GLN A 67 -1.42 -6.58 -4.21
C GLN A 67 -1.37 -7.66 -3.12
N LEU A 68 -2.12 -8.77 -3.26
CA LEU A 68 -2.02 -9.89 -2.31
C LEU A 68 -0.75 -10.74 -2.53
N ASP A 69 -0.30 -10.90 -3.79
CA ASP A 69 0.86 -11.75 -4.10
C ASP A 69 2.23 -11.05 -3.99
N LYS A 70 2.27 -9.72 -3.86
CA LYS A 70 3.51 -8.99 -3.50
C LYS A 70 3.96 -9.22 -2.06
N MET A 71 3.19 -9.94 -1.24
CA MET A 71 3.55 -10.28 0.16
C MET A 71 4.58 -11.43 0.28
N LYS A 72 5.00 -12.06 -0.81
CA LYS A 72 5.91 -13.23 -0.77
C LYS A 72 7.41 -12.89 -0.90
N GLU A 73 7.79 -11.63 -1.07
CA GLU A 73 9.21 -11.28 -1.11
C GLU A 73 9.75 -10.96 0.29
N GLY A 74 10.45 -11.94 0.89
CA GLY A 74 11.61 -11.64 1.72
C GLY A 74 11.47 -11.61 3.25
N LYS A 75 10.47 -12.26 3.87
CA LYS A 75 10.54 -12.59 5.30
C LYS A 75 10.66 -14.10 5.49
N ASN A 76 11.77 -14.55 6.09
CA ASN A 76 11.90 -15.90 6.63
C ASN A 76 10.95 -16.05 7.84
N LEU A 77 9.66 -16.20 7.56
CA LEU A 77 8.63 -16.44 8.56
C LEU A 77 8.72 -17.89 9.02
N THR A 78 8.59 -18.11 10.32
CA THR A 78 8.42 -19.47 10.85
C THR A 78 7.09 -20.05 10.35
N LYS A 79 6.96 -21.38 10.29
CA LYS A 79 5.70 -22.04 9.91
C LYS A 79 4.50 -21.58 10.74
N GLU A 80 4.74 -21.26 12.02
CA GLU A 80 3.72 -20.75 12.94
C GLU A 80 3.28 -19.32 12.58
N GLN A 81 4.24 -18.44 12.25
CA GLN A 81 3.92 -17.08 11.80
C GLN A 81 3.12 -17.09 10.51
N LEU A 82 3.49 -17.96 9.56
CA LEU A 82 2.78 -18.11 8.30
C LEU A 82 1.34 -18.64 8.49
N LYS A 83 1.14 -19.54 9.46
CA LYS A 83 -0.20 -20.03 9.82
C LYS A 83 -1.05 -18.90 10.41
N LYS A 84 -0.49 -18.13 11.35
CA LYS A 84 -1.17 -17.01 11.98
C LYS A 84 -1.56 -15.92 10.97
N GLU A 85 -0.68 -15.61 10.03
CA GLU A 85 -0.95 -14.65 8.96
C GLU A 85 -2.10 -15.10 8.07
N LYS A 86 -2.14 -16.40 7.69
CA LYS A 86 -3.27 -16.97 6.93
C LYS A 86 -4.59 -16.86 7.69
N GLU A 87 -4.59 -17.18 8.98
CA GLU A 87 -5.78 -17.05 9.85
C GLU A 87 -6.25 -15.59 9.96
N GLU A 88 -5.32 -14.63 10.06
CA GLU A 88 -5.63 -13.20 10.09
C GLU A 88 -6.26 -12.72 8.76
N ILE A 89 -5.74 -13.18 7.61
CA ILE A 89 -6.29 -12.86 6.27
C ILE A 89 -7.68 -13.48 6.09
N GLU A 90 -7.88 -14.73 6.49
CA GLU A 90 -9.19 -15.39 6.41
C GLU A 90 -10.23 -14.67 7.27
N LEU A 91 -9.84 -14.29 8.50
CA LEU A 91 -10.68 -13.50 9.39
C LEU A 91 -11.04 -12.15 8.75
N LEU A 92 -10.06 -11.45 8.16
CA LEU A 92 -10.30 -10.18 7.48
C LEU A 92 -11.34 -10.35 6.35
N ASN A 93 -11.21 -11.37 5.51
CA ASN A 93 -12.15 -11.65 4.42
C ASN A 93 -13.57 -11.93 4.94
N LYS A 94 -13.69 -12.66 6.05
CA LYS A 94 -14.97 -12.92 6.72
C LYS A 94 -15.60 -11.63 7.26
N LEU A 95 -14.80 -10.77 7.90
CA LEU A 95 -15.26 -9.49 8.42
C LEU A 95 -15.69 -8.52 7.30
N MET A 96 -14.92 -8.46 6.21
CA MET A 96 -15.27 -7.70 5.01
C MET A 96 -16.60 -8.15 4.41
N THR A 97 -16.83 -9.46 4.35
CA THR A 97 -18.11 -10.02 3.88
C THR A 97 -19.28 -9.65 4.80
N LYS A 98 -19.10 -9.72 6.12
CA LYS A 98 -20.11 -9.26 7.09
C LYS A 98 -20.37 -7.77 6.98
N HIS A 99 -19.33 -6.97 6.78
CA HIS A 99 -19.42 -5.52 6.64
C HIS A 99 -20.24 -5.13 5.41
N LYS A 100 -20.00 -5.78 4.27
CA LYS A 100 -20.82 -5.60 3.05
C LYS A 100 -22.30 -5.93 3.26
N LYS A 101 -22.61 -6.85 4.18
CA LYS A 101 -23.99 -7.22 4.56
C LYS A 101 -24.59 -6.30 5.64
N GLY A 102 -23.84 -5.33 6.16
CA GLY A 102 -24.28 -4.48 7.27
C GLY A 102 -24.36 -5.19 8.63
N LEU A 103 -23.82 -6.40 8.76
CA LEU A 103 -23.95 -7.26 9.95
C LEU A 103 -22.72 -7.21 10.87
N VAL A 104 -21.81 -6.25 10.65
CA VAL A 104 -20.56 -6.15 11.42
C VAL A 104 -20.78 -5.34 12.70
N SER A 105 -20.48 -5.94 13.84
CA SER A 105 -20.52 -5.23 15.13
C SER A 105 -19.39 -4.20 15.24
N LYS A 106 -19.52 -3.25 16.16
CA LYS A 106 -18.48 -2.24 16.42
C LYS A 106 -17.13 -2.87 16.77
N LYS A 107 -17.11 -3.89 17.64
CA LYS A 107 -15.90 -4.61 18.02
C LYS A 107 -15.25 -5.29 16.82
N GLU A 108 -16.06 -5.88 15.94
CA GLU A 108 -15.59 -6.47 14.69
C GLU A 108 -15.08 -5.43 13.70
N LYS A 109 -15.67 -4.23 13.62
CA LYS A 109 -15.15 -3.10 12.83
C LYS A 109 -13.74 -2.71 13.30
N MET A 110 -13.52 -2.59 14.61
CA MET A 110 -12.20 -2.25 15.14
C MET A 110 -11.17 -3.33 14.84
N LYS A 111 -11.57 -4.62 14.95
CA LYS A 111 -10.69 -5.72 14.58
C LYS A 111 -10.39 -5.73 13.08
N MET A 112 -11.37 -5.43 12.24
CA MET A 112 -11.21 -5.29 10.79
C MET A 112 -10.22 -4.16 10.47
N ALA A 113 -10.35 -2.99 11.10
CA ALA A 113 -9.44 -1.87 10.91
C ALA A 113 -8.00 -2.23 11.34
N GLU A 114 -7.80 -2.90 12.48
CA GLU A 114 -6.50 -3.40 12.92
C GLU A 114 -5.87 -4.33 11.86
N LEU A 115 -6.64 -5.28 11.34
CA LEU A 115 -6.17 -6.21 10.31
C LEU A 115 -5.86 -5.49 8.99
N LEU A 116 -6.65 -4.49 8.60
CA LEU A 116 -6.40 -3.68 7.41
C LEU A 116 -5.08 -2.90 7.52
N THR A 117 -4.80 -2.28 8.67
CA THR A 117 -3.52 -1.60 8.93
C THR A 117 -2.32 -2.55 8.87
N LYS A 118 -2.48 -3.80 9.34
CA LYS A 118 -1.42 -4.83 9.24
C LYS A 118 -1.17 -5.25 7.80
N ASN A 119 -2.22 -5.31 6.98
CA ASN A 119 -2.18 -5.68 5.56
C ASN A 119 -1.94 -4.48 4.63
N GLU A 120 -1.39 -3.38 5.14
CA GLU A 120 -1.03 -2.17 4.37
C GLU A 120 -2.21 -1.50 3.63
N ASN A 121 -3.45 -1.81 4.01
CA ASN A 121 -4.64 -1.12 3.53
C ASN A 121 -5.04 -0.01 4.52
N ASP A 122 -4.15 0.98 4.65
CA ASP A 122 -4.26 2.04 5.66
C ASP A 122 -5.41 3.01 5.38
N GLU A 123 -5.78 3.20 4.11
CA GLU A 123 -6.89 4.05 3.69
C GLU A 123 -8.23 3.53 4.21
N MET A 124 -8.49 2.24 3.98
CA MET A 124 -9.72 1.62 4.48
C MET A 124 -9.72 1.52 6.00
N ALA A 125 -8.56 1.25 6.62
CA ALA A 125 -8.44 1.29 8.07
C ALA A 125 -8.79 2.68 8.64
N ASN A 126 -8.26 3.75 8.05
CA ASN A 126 -8.51 5.12 8.47
C ASN A 126 -9.98 5.50 8.31
N MET A 127 -10.64 5.09 7.22
CA MET A 127 -12.08 5.28 7.04
C MET A 127 -12.86 4.69 8.23
N ILE A 128 -12.61 3.42 8.57
CA ILE A 128 -13.30 2.73 9.66
C ILE A 128 -13.03 3.39 11.01
N TYR A 129 -11.78 3.77 11.30
CA TYR A 129 -11.45 4.45 12.55
C TYR A 129 -12.12 5.82 12.64
N SER A 130 -12.11 6.60 11.56
CA SER A 130 -12.70 7.95 11.52
C SER A 130 -14.21 7.94 11.73
N GLU A 131 -14.93 6.95 11.17
CA GLU A 131 -16.36 6.73 11.42
C GLU A 131 -16.68 6.48 12.90
N ASN A 132 -15.72 5.96 13.66
CA ASN A 132 -15.91 5.53 15.04
C ASN A 132 -15.11 6.38 16.04
N LYS A 133 -14.58 7.55 15.63
CA LYS A 133 -13.61 8.36 16.39
C LYS A 133 -14.02 8.67 17.83
N ASN A 134 -15.30 8.90 18.08
CA ASN A 134 -15.82 9.33 19.38
C ASN A 134 -15.88 8.20 20.42
N VAL A 135 -15.68 6.95 19.99
CA VAL A 135 -15.96 5.78 20.81
C VAL A 135 -14.83 4.74 20.74
N LEU A 136 -13.66 5.16 20.25
CA LEU A 136 -12.45 4.35 20.18
C LEU A 136 -11.86 4.10 21.57
N SER A 137 -11.42 2.87 21.83
CA SER A 137 -10.62 2.61 23.03
C SER A 137 -9.24 3.29 22.92
N PRO A 138 -8.48 3.46 24.02
CA PRO A 138 -7.12 3.98 23.95
C PRO A 138 -6.22 3.19 22.98
N LYS A 139 -6.37 1.87 22.95
CA LYS A 139 -5.67 1.00 22.00
C LYS A 139 -6.08 1.27 20.55
N ASP A 140 -7.37 1.40 20.29
CA ASP A 140 -7.88 1.68 18.93
C ASP A 140 -7.46 3.08 18.45
N ARG A 141 -7.44 4.08 19.35
CA ARG A 141 -6.91 5.43 19.05
C ARG A 141 -5.42 5.40 18.71
N SER A 142 -4.62 4.61 19.43
CA SER A 142 -3.20 4.42 19.12
C SER A 142 -3.00 3.74 17.76
N ASN A 143 -3.82 2.73 17.43
CA ASN A 143 -3.80 2.08 16.12
C ASN A 143 -4.25 3.02 15.00
N TYR A 144 -5.26 3.85 15.24
CA TYR A 144 -5.71 4.87 14.30
C TYR A 144 -4.61 5.91 14.02
N ALA A 145 -3.94 6.39 15.07
CA ALA A 145 -2.79 7.27 14.89
C ALA A 145 -1.68 6.59 14.06
N TYR A 146 -1.44 5.30 14.28
CA TYR A 146 -0.46 4.55 13.48
C TYR A 146 -0.84 4.45 11.99
N SER A 147 -2.10 4.20 11.66
CA SER A 147 -2.56 4.19 10.26
C SER A 147 -2.54 5.59 9.63
N LEU A 148 -2.79 6.67 10.40
CA LEU A 148 -2.60 8.05 9.93
C LEU A 148 -1.13 8.37 9.61
N ILE A 149 -0.18 7.89 10.42
CA ILE A 149 1.26 8.04 10.16
C ILE A 149 1.64 7.39 8.83
N LYS A 150 1.13 6.19 8.56
CA LYS A 150 1.36 5.47 7.29
C LYS A 150 0.78 6.21 6.09
N GLU A 151 -0.39 6.82 6.24
CA GLU A 151 -1.03 7.67 5.22
C GLU A 151 -0.42 9.08 5.08
N LYS A 152 0.76 9.33 5.64
CA LYS A 152 1.41 10.65 5.60
C LYS A 152 0.61 11.77 6.31
N LYS A 153 -0.38 11.45 7.15
CA LYS A 153 -1.14 12.40 7.98
C LYS A 153 -0.54 12.53 9.38
N ALA A 154 0.77 12.79 9.44
CA ALA A 154 1.54 12.76 10.69
C ALA A 154 1.06 13.82 11.71
N ALA A 155 0.62 15.00 11.26
CA ALA A 155 0.12 16.05 12.14
C ALA A 155 -1.13 15.64 12.91
N GLU A 156 -2.11 15.01 12.25
CA GLU A 156 -3.32 14.47 12.89
C GLU A 156 -2.97 13.36 13.88
N ALA A 157 -2.05 12.48 13.51
CA ALA A 157 -1.57 11.42 14.41
C ALA A 157 -0.94 11.97 15.69
N ILE A 158 -0.14 13.05 15.59
CA ILE A 158 0.49 13.70 16.75
C ILE A 158 -0.58 14.24 17.71
N GLN A 159 -1.67 14.83 17.21
CA GLN A 159 -2.75 15.34 18.06
C GLN A 159 -3.37 14.20 18.89
N ILE A 160 -3.76 13.11 18.24
CA ILE A 160 -4.36 11.94 18.90
C ILE A 160 -3.39 11.33 19.93
N LEU A 161 -2.11 11.20 19.57
CA LEU A 161 -1.11 10.60 20.47
C LEU A 161 -0.78 11.52 21.65
N SER A 162 -0.87 12.85 21.49
CA SER A 162 -0.65 13.80 22.58
C SER A 162 -1.78 13.73 23.60
N GLU A 163 -3.03 13.65 23.13
CA GLU A 163 -4.20 13.42 23.99
C GLU A 163 -4.07 12.09 24.75
N LEU A 164 -3.73 11.00 24.06
CA LEU A 164 -3.51 9.70 24.70
C LEU A 164 -2.39 9.70 25.72
N GLN A 165 -1.32 10.46 25.46
CA GLN A 165 -0.20 10.58 26.40
C GLN A 165 -0.66 11.30 27.69
N LEU A 166 -1.38 12.40 27.58
CA LEU A 166 -1.95 13.12 28.73
C LEU A 166 -2.95 12.25 29.51
N GLU A 167 -3.81 11.52 28.80
CA GLU A 167 -4.72 10.55 29.43
C GLU A 167 -3.96 9.45 30.18
N SER A 168 -2.81 9.00 29.66
CA SER A 168 -2.03 7.92 30.27
C SER A 168 -1.38 8.29 31.61
N GLU A 169 -1.23 9.60 31.87
CA GLU A 169 -0.72 10.12 33.14
C GLU A 169 -1.81 10.19 34.22
N THR A 170 -3.07 10.26 33.82
CA THR A 170 -4.21 10.48 34.72
C THR A 170 -5.15 9.27 34.84
N ASN A 171 -5.13 8.35 33.87
CA ASN A 171 -6.08 7.25 33.76
C ASN A 171 -5.40 5.87 33.95
N SER A 172 -5.83 5.12 34.96
CA SER A 172 -5.33 3.78 35.28
C SER A 172 -5.68 2.70 34.24
N LYS A 173 -6.53 3.01 33.24
CA LYS A 173 -6.90 2.07 32.17
C LYS A 173 -5.84 1.91 31.08
N ILE A 174 -4.79 2.72 31.08
CA ILE A 174 -3.69 2.62 30.13
C ILE A 174 -2.52 1.94 30.84
N ASP A 175 -2.30 0.67 30.49
CA ASP A 175 -1.16 -0.10 30.99
C ASP A 175 0.18 0.41 30.43
N ASP A 176 1.28 -0.02 31.05
CA ASP A 176 2.61 0.45 30.69
C ASP A 176 3.07 -0.03 29.31
N GLU A 177 2.52 -1.15 28.82
CA GLU A 177 2.78 -1.65 27.48
C GLU A 177 2.19 -0.69 26.43
N LEU A 178 0.93 -0.29 26.60
CA LEU A 178 0.27 0.67 25.74
C LEU A 178 0.95 2.05 25.82
N LYS A 179 1.39 2.50 27.00
CA LYS A 179 2.20 3.74 27.12
C LYS A 179 3.46 3.67 26.26
N LYS A 180 4.15 2.53 26.26
CA LYS A 180 5.35 2.33 25.44
C LYS A 180 5.01 2.41 23.94
N ILE A 181 3.90 1.79 23.52
CA ILE A 181 3.42 1.86 22.13
C ILE A 181 3.07 3.30 21.73
N ILE A 182 2.34 4.03 22.58
CA ILE A 182 1.99 5.45 22.35
C ILE A 182 3.25 6.28 22.14
N ARG A 183 4.26 6.14 23.01
CA ARG A 183 5.54 6.86 22.89
C ARG A 183 6.29 6.49 21.60
N GLN A 184 6.33 5.22 21.23
CA GLN A 184 6.96 4.78 19.98
C GLN A 184 6.26 5.35 18.74
N ASN A 185 4.93 5.32 18.72
CA ASN A 185 4.14 5.89 17.65
C ASN A 185 4.30 7.42 17.59
N MET A 186 4.39 8.09 18.73
CA MET A 186 4.66 9.53 18.80
C MET A 186 6.02 9.87 18.18
N LEU A 187 7.08 9.14 18.55
CA LEU A 187 8.40 9.33 17.96
C LEU A 187 8.38 9.08 16.45
N LEU A 188 7.67 8.06 16.00
CA LEU A 188 7.52 7.78 14.56
C LEU A 188 6.78 8.91 13.84
N ALA A 189 5.71 9.44 14.43
CA ALA A 189 4.92 10.53 13.88
C ALA A 189 5.74 11.82 13.75
N LEU A 190 6.48 12.20 14.80
CA LEU A 190 7.36 13.37 14.80
C LEU A 190 8.46 13.25 13.73
N LYS A 191 9.05 12.05 13.58
CA LYS A 191 10.08 11.79 12.56
C LYS A 191 9.50 11.92 11.16
N LYS A 192 8.29 11.41 10.93
CA LYS A 192 7.57 11.53 9.64
C LYS A 192 7.15 12.96 9.33
N ASP A 193 6.63 13.70 10.31
CA ASP A 193 6.26 15.12 10.15
C ASP A 193 7.48 15.97 9.78
N LYS A 194 8.63 15.76 10.44
CA LYS A 194 9.89 16.44 10.09
C LYS A 194 10.33 16.11 8.67
N GLN A 195 10.32 14.84 8.27
CA GLN A 195 10.66 14.42 6.90
C GLN A 195 9.78 15.12 5.86
N GLN A 196 8.45 15.15 6.07
CA GLN A 196 7.51 15.79 5.15
C GLN A 196 7.73 17.30 5.05
N LYS A 197 8.06 17.97 6.15
CA LYS A 197 8.37 19.41 6.15
C LYS A 197 9.66 19.70 5.37
N GLU A 198 10.68 18.85 5.49
CA GLU A 198 11.92 18.97 4.72
C GLU A 198 11.71 18.72 3.22
N GLU A 199 10.90 17.72 2.85
CA GLU A 199 10.51 17.44 1.45
C GLU A 199 9.78 18.63 0.83
N LYS A 200 8.78 19.20 1.51
CA LYS A 200 8.04 20.38 1.05
C LYS A 200 8.94 21.59 0.84
N LYS A 201 9.88 21.86 1.75
CA LYS A 201 10.83 22.97 1.61
C LYS A 201 11.72 22.82 0.38
N LYS A 202 12.21 21.61 0.10
CA LYS A 202 13.03 21.33 -1.08
C LYS A 202 12.23 21.54 -2.37
N GLU A 203 10.99 21.05 -2.43
CA GLU A 203 10.11 21.27 -3.59
C GLU A 203 9.83 22.76 -3.85
N GLU A 204 9.62 23.56 -2.79
CA GLU A 204 9.41 25.00 -2.91
C GLU A 204 10.67 25.73 -3.41
N GLU A 205 11.85 25.34 -2.94
CA GLU A 205 13.13 25.90 -3.41
C GLU A 205 13.41 25.56 -4.89
N GLU A 206 13.09 24.34 -5.32
CA GLU A 206 13.23 23.93 -6.72
C GLU A 206 12.27 24.69 -7.65
N LYS A 207 11.00 24.87 -7.23
CA LYS A 207 10.03 25.67 -7.99
C LYS A 207 10.49 27.12 -8.16
N LYS A 208 10.99 27.75 -7.08
CA LYS A 208 11.54 29.11 -7.15
C LYS A 208 12.73 29.23 -8.09
N LYS A 209 13.64 28.24 -8.11
CA LYS A 209 14.78 28.21 -9.05
C LYS A 209 14.33 28.06 -10.51
N GLN A 210 13.31 27.25 -10.78
CA GLN A 210 12.78 27.08 -12.14
C GLN A 210 12.07 28.36 -12.66
N GLU A 211 11.32 29.05 -11.81
CA GLU A 211 10.67 30.33 -12.19
C GLU A 211 11.71 31.43 -12.50
N GLN A 212 12.78 31.51 -11.70
CA GLN A 212 13.88 32.46 -11.96
C GLN A 212 14.63 32.17 -13.28
N GLN A 213 14.78 30.90 -13.67
CA GLN A 213 15.40 30.53 -14.94
C GLN A 213 14.49 30.81 -16.16
N LYS A 214 13.16 30.66 -16.01
CA LYS A 214 12.20 31.01 -17.08
C LYS A 214 12.14 32.52 -17.31
N ASN A 215 12.12 33.34 -16.25
CA ASN A 215 12.10 34.80 -16.39
C ASN A 215 13.40 35.37 -16.99
N LYS A 216 14.55 34.70 -16.85
CA LYS A 216 15.80 35.11 -17.51
C LYS A 216 15.89 34.78 -19.00
N LYS A 217 15.05 33.88 -19.52
CA LYS A 217 15.08 33.48 -20.95
C LYS A 217 14.00 34.14 -21.82
N GLY A 218 12.98 34.76 -21.23
CA GLY A 218 11.89 35.43 -21.95
C GLY A 218 12.05 36.95 -22.11
N GLY A 219 13.17 37.53 -21.68
CA GLY A 219 13.44 38.97 -21.69
C GLY A 219 14.55 39.41 -22.66
N SER A 220 14.82 38.64 -23.72
CA SER A 220 15.70 39.03 -24.84
C SER A 220 14.91 39.06 -26.13
#